data_AF-A0A1C4SUT2-F1
#
_entry.id   AF-A0A1C4SUT2-F1
#
_cell.length_a   1.000
_cell.length_b   1.000
_cell.length_c   1.000
_cell.angle_alpha   90.00
_cell.angle_beta   90.00
_cell.angle_gamma   90.00
#
_symmetry.space_group_name_H-M   'P 1'
#
loop_
_entity.id
_entity.type
_entity.pdbx_description
1 polymer ?
#
loop_
_entity_poly.entity_id
_entity_poly.type
_entity_poly.pdbx_seq_one_letter_code
_entity_poly.pdbx_strand_id
1 'polypeptide(L)'
;MSAFVEELPGLIEALRSGREIELDLYPQGVERTLTFRPEGDQARISCVSHTSWVPRPDVELIAADELLAMCVRLAQGFAEALSAVAPAIARLAPFDRWSRGDRW
;
A
#
# COMPACT_ATOMS: atom_id res chain seq x y z
N MET A 1 7.99 -1.19 9.16
CA MET A 1 7.46 -2.19 8.21
C MET A 1 5.97 -2.46 8.43
N SER A 2 5.44 -2.36 9.66
CA SER A 2 4.00 -2.54 9.96
C SER A 2 3.08 -1.49 9.30
N ALA A 3 3.44 -0.19 9.39
CA ALA A 3 2.56 0.90 8.96
C ALA A 3 2.05 0.81 7.51
N PHE A 4 2.90 0.42 6.55
CA PHE A 4 2.45 0.31 5.15
C PHE A 4 1.42 -0.80 4.93
N VAL A 5 1.60 -1.95 5.61
CA VAL A 5 0.68 -3.10 5.47
C VAL A 5 -0.67 -2.78 6.12
N GLU A 6 -0.68 -2.01 7.21
CA GLU A 6 -1.89 -1.55 7.89
C GLU A 6 -2.73 -0.65 6.98
N GLU A 7 -2.10 0.25 6.24
CA GLU A 7 -2.79 1.17 5.33
C GLU A 7 -3.13 0.58 3.96
N LEU A 8 -2.58 -0.60 3.63
CA LEU A 8 -2.71 -1.23 2.32
C LEU A 8 -4.17 -1.44 1.85
N PRO A 9 -5.13 -1.84 2.70
CA PRO A 9 -6.53 -1.92 2.29
C PRO A 9 -7.10 -0.58 1.82
N GLY A 10 -6.82 0.50 2.57
CA GLY A 10 -7.26 1.85 2.23
C GLY A 10 -6.64 2.33 0.91
N LEU A 11 -5.36 2.05 0.70
CA LEU A 11 -4.68 2.34 -0.57
C LEU A 11 -5.35 1.62 -1.75
N ILE A 12 -5.61 0.32 -1.61
CA ILE A 12 -6.23 -0.45 -2.71
C ILE A 12 -7.64 0.07 -3.02
N GLU A 13 -8.42 0.44 -2.00
CA GLU A 13 -9.74 1.03 -2.19
C GLU A 13 -9.66 2.40 -2.91
N ALA A 14 -8.72 3.25 -2.50
CA ALA A 14 -8.50 4.55 -3.12
C ALA A 14 -8.10 4.42 -4.59
N LEU A 15 -7.17 3.51 -4.91
CA LEU A 15 -6.74 3.23 -6.28
C LEU A 15 -7.89 2.72 -7.15
N ARG A 16 -8.71 1.79 -6.63
CA ARG A 16 -9.90 1.27 -7.35
C ARG A 16 -10.96 2.34 -7.60
N SER A 17 -11.10 3.28 -6.68
CA SER A 17 -12.10 4.35 -6.76
C SER A 17 -11.59 5.62 -7.44
N GLY A 18 -10.32 5.65 -7.85
CA GLY A 18 -9.70 6.85 -8.44
C GLY A 18 -9.72 8.03 -7.47
N ARG A 19 -9.47 7.78 -6.18
CA ARG A 19 -9.37 8.82 -5.15
C ARG A 19 -7.92 9.03 -4.74
N GLU A 20 -7.61 10.26 -4.35
CA GLU A 20 -6.35 10.59 -3.69
C GLU A 20 -6.30 9.98 -2.29
N ILE A 21 -5.12 9.51 -1.87
CA ILE A 21 -4.87 9.02 -0.52
C ILE A 21 -3.43 9.33 -0.07
N GLU A 22 -3.26 9.54 1.23
CA GLU A 22 -1.97 9.72 1.87
C GLU A 22 -1.64 8.53 2.76
N LEU A 23 -0.38 8.13 2.76
CA LEU A 23 0.17 7.08 3.62
C LEU A 23 1.28 7.66 4.48
N ASP A 24 1.07 7.58 5.78
CA ASP A 24 2.02 8.08 6.77
C ASP A 24 2.89 6.93 7.29
N LEU A 25 4.16 6.98 6.90
CA LEU A 25 5.18 6.01 7.28
C LEU A 25 6.02 6.61 8.42
N TYR A 26 5.60 6.33 9.66
CA TYR A 26 6.32 6.72 10.89
C TYR A 26 6.96 5.56 11.71
N PRO A 27 7.55 4.50 11.12
CA PRO A 27 8.40 3.60 11.89
C PRO A 27 9.74 4.26 12.27
N GLN A 28 10.42 3.80 13.33
CA GLN A 28 11.67 4.40 13.80
C GLN A 28 12.69 4.65 12.65
N GLY A 29 13.12 5.90 12.50
CA GLY A 29 14.09 6.33 11.48
C GLY A 29 13.50 6.53 10.07
N VAL A 30 12.20 6.40 9.90
CA VAL A 30 11.45 6.69 8.67
C VAL A 30 10.27 7.56 9.05
N GLU A 31 10.31 8.82 8.66
CA GLU A 31 9.20 9.76 8.85
C GLU A 31 8.88 10.33 7.47
N ARG A 32 7.92 9.71 6.78
CA ARG A 32 7.61 10.03 5.38
C ARG A 32 6.12 9.97 5.13
N THR A 33 5.62 10.87 4.29
CA THR A 33 4.26 10.82 3.77
C THR A 33 4.35 10.51 2.28
N LEU A 34 3.64 9.46 1.84
CA LEU A 34 3.44 9.16 0.43
C LEU A 34 2.03 9.58 0.01
N THR A 35 1.91 10.46 -0.98
CA THR A 35 0.63 10.88 -1.54
C THR A 35 0.44 10.19 -2.89
N PHE A 36 -0.66 9.46 -3.06
CA PHE A 36 -1.05 8.79 -4.28
C PHE A 36 -2.20 9.56 -4.91
N ARG A 37 -1.95 10.18 -6.06
CA ARG A 37 -2.94 10.98 -6.79
C ARG A 37 -3.22 10.35 -8.16
N PRO A 38 -4.48 10.11 -8.52
CA PRO A 38 -4.84 9.66 -9.87
C PRO A 38 -4.66 10.80 -10.88
N GLU A 39 -3.98 10.50 -11.99
CA GLU A 39 -3.73 11.38 -13.14
C GLU A 39 -4.05 10.63 -14.44
N GLY A 40 -5.34 10.53 -14.77
CA GLY A 40 -5.80 9.78 -15.94
C GLY A 40 -5.64 8.27 -15.75
N ASP A 41 -4.84 7.63 -16.60
CA ASP A 41 -4.46 6.22 -16.52
C ASP A 41 -3.22 5.98 -15.64
N GLN A 42 -2.63 7.05 -15.09
CA GLN A 42 -1.46 6.99 -14.21
C GLN A 42 -1.82 7.32 -12.77
N ALA A 43 -0.96 6.88 -11.86
CA ALA A 43 -0.89 7.33 -10.49
C ALA A 43 0.40 8.11 -10.30
N ARG A 44 0.28 9.35 -9.81
CA ARG A 44 1.39 10.15 -9.33
C ARG A 44 1.61 9.86 -7.86
N ILE A 45 2.80 9.38 -7.54
CA ILE A 45 3.25 9.09 -6.18
C ILE A 45 4.23 10.17 -5.78
N SER A 46 3.90 10.95 -4.75
CA SER A 46 4.80 11.99 -4.22
C SER A 46 5.29 11.57 -2.84
N CYS A 47 6.58 11.76 -2.56
CA CYS A 47 7.20 11.42 -1.29
C CYS A 47 7.68 12.70 -0.60
N VAL A 48 7.18 12.94 0.60
CA VAL A 48 7.66 13.99 1.50
C VAL A 48 8.39 13.32 2.66
N SER A 49 9.62 13.73 2.89
CA SER A 49 10.40 13.31 4.07
C SER A 49 10.31 14.38 5.15
N HIS A 50 10.05 13.96 6.38
CA HIS A 50 10.06 14.82 7.58
C HIS A 50 11.40 14.77 8.33
N THR A 51 12.42 14.19 7.69
CA THR A 51 13.80 14.10 8.20
C THR A 51 14.77 14.88 7.31
N SER A 52 16.07 14.88 7.63
CA SER A 52 17.11 15.49 6.79
C SER A 52 17.37 14.73 5.47
N TRP A 53 16.86 13.49 5.34
CA TRP A 53 16.93 12.75 4.09
C TRP A 53 15.97 13.35 3.07
N VAL A 54 16.43 13.55 1.83
CA VAL A 54 15.63 14.13 0.74
C VAL A 54 15.36 13.06 -0.31
N PRO A 55 14.08 12.77 -0.65
CA PRO A 55 13.75 11.81 -1.69
C PRO A 55 14.23 12.31 -3.05
N ARG A 56 14.85 11.42 -3.83
CA ARG A 56 15.33 11.68 -5.19
C ARG A 56 15.15 10.43 -6.06
N PRO A 57 14.19 10.43 -7.00
CA PRO A 57 13.19 11.47 -7.20
C PRO A 57 12.21 11.56 -6.01
N ASP A 58 11.58 12.71 -5.85
CA ASP A 58 10.48 12.95 -4.91
C ASP A 58 9.11 12.59 -5.49
N VAL A 59 9.06 12.35 -6.81
CA VAL A 59 7.85 11.96 -7.53
C VAL A 59 8.12 10.78 -8.46
N GLU A 60 7.21 9.83 -8.48
CA GLU A 60 7.16 8.73 -9.44
C GLU A 60 5.81 8.69 -10.14
N LEU A 61 5.80 8.32 -11.42
CA LEU A 61 4.61 8.11 -12.23
C LEU A 61 4.57 6.63 -12.64
N ILE A 62 3.44 5.98 -12.43
CA ILE A 62 3.22 4.57 -12.77
C ILE A 62 1.80 4.39 -13.31
N ALA A 63 1.57 3.38 -14.16
CA ALA A 63 0.22 3.06 -14.59
C ALA A 63 -0.65 2.66 -13.38
N ALA A 64 -1.88 3.16 -13.32
CA ALA A 64 -2.76 2.98 -12.15
C ALA A 64 -3.14 1.51 -11.95
N ASP A 65 -3.31 0.75 -13.03
CA ASP A 65 -3.58 -0.68 -13.02
C ASP A 65 -2.36 -1.50 -12.56
N GLU A 66 -1.15 -1.11 -12.99
CA GLU A 66 0.10 -1.71 -12.55
C GLU A 66 0.31 -1.52 -11.04
N LEU A 67 0.14 -0.29 -10.55
CA LEU A 67 0.25 0.02 -9.11
C LEU A 67 -0.78 -0.76 -8.30
N LEU A 68 -2.04 -0.78 -8.74
CA LEU A 68 -3.09 -1.56 -8.09
C LEU A 68 -2.71 -3.04 -8.03
N ALA A 69 -2.18 -3.60 -9.13
CA ALA A 69 -1.74 -4.98 -9.17
C ALA A 69 -0.56 -5.24 -8.22
N MET A 70 0.38 -4.30 -8.07
CA MET A 70 1.46 -4.39 -7.08
C MET A 70 0.91 -4.45 -5.64
N CYS A 71 -0.02 -3.57 -5.29
CA CYS A 71 -0.63 -3.53 -3.96
C CYS A 71 -1.42 -4.80 -3.64
N VAL A 72 -2.20 -5.32 -4.60
CA VAL A 72 -2.96 -6.57 -4.44
C VAL A 72 -2.02 -7.76 -4.27
N ARG A 73 -0.95 -7.86 -5.07
CA ARG A 73 0.05 -8.93 -4.93
C ARG A 73 0.74 -8.89 -3.57
N LEU A 74 1.04 -7.69 -3.05
CA LEU A 74 1.62 -7.54 -1.72
C LEU A 74 0.66 -8.05 -0.63
N ALA A 75 -0.63 -7.69 -0.71
CA ALA A 75 -1.63 -8.17 0.23
C ALA A 75 -1.75 -9.71 0.19
N GLN A 76 -1.82 -10.29 -1.00
CA GLN A 76 -1.87 -11.75 -1.20
C GLN A 76 -0.63 -12.44 -0.62
N GLY A 77 0.56 -11.98 -0.98
CA GLY A 77 1.81 -12.55 -0.46
C GLY A 77 1.93 -12.45 1.07
N PHE A 78 1.44 -11.37 1.66
CA PHE A 78 1.39 -11.23 3.12
C PHE A 78 0.45 -12.28 3.76
N ALA A 79 -0.74 -12.47 3.20
CA ALA A 79 -1.71 -13.44 3.72
C ALA A 79 -1.25 -14.90 3.54
N GLU A 80 -0.58 -15.21 2.43
CA GLU A 80 0.06 -16.50 2.19
C GLU A 80 1.17 -16.77 3.22
N ALA A 81 2.06 -15.80 3.45
CA ALA A 81 3.10 -15.91 4.46
C ALA A 81 2.50 -16.12 5.85
N LEU A 82 1.47 -15.35 6.21
CA LEU A 82 0.77 -15.48 7.49
C LEU A 82 0.10 -16.84 7.66
N SER A 83 -0.40 -17.44 6.58
CA SER A 83 -0.97 -18.79 6.60
C SER A 83 0.06 -19.86 6.96
N ALA A 84 1.34 -19.65 6.63
CA ALA A 84 2.42 -20.56 6.97
C ALA A 84 2.88 -20.42 8.43
N VAL A 85 2.99 -19.19 8.96
CA VAL A 85 3.52 -18.95 10.31
C VAL A 85 2.45 -18.88 11.40
N ALA A 86 1.24 -18.43 11.09
CA ALA A 86 0.14 -18.25 12.04
C ALA A 86 -1.23 -18.52 11.40
N PRO A 87 -1.57 -19.79 11.08
CA PRO A 87 -2.81 -20.16 10.39
C PRO A 87 -4.10 -19.67 11.07
N ALA A 88 -4.09 -19.54 12.41
CA ALA A 88 -5.23 -19.03 13.16
C ALA A 88 -5.49 -17.53 12.86
N ILE A 89 -4.42 -16.74 12.73
CA ILE A 89 -4.52 -15.30 12.42
C ILE A 89 -4.87 -15.10 10.95
N ALA A 90 -4.32 -15.92 10.05
CA ALA A 90 -4.60 -15.83 8.62
C ALA A 90 -6.09 -16.02 8.25
N ARG A 91 -6.87 -16.66 9.11
CA ARG A 91 -8.33 -16.84 8.94
C ARG A 91 -9.15 -15.64 9.44
N LEU A 92 -8.53 -14.67 10.09
CA LEU A 92 -9.18 -13.46 10.56
C LEU A 92 -9.20 -12.42 9.44
N ALA A 93 -10.21 -11.57 9.46
CA ALA A 93 -10.20 -10.37 8.65
C ALA A 93 -9.04 -9.44 9.09
N PRO A 94 -8.37 -8.76 8.14
CA PRO A 94 -8.71 -8.74 6.73
C PRO A 94 -7.99 -9.84 5.91
N PHE A 95 -7.05 -10.58 6.48
CA PHE A 95 -6.13 -11.51 5.80
C PHE A 95 -6.81 -12.65 5.03
N ASP A 96 -7.94 -13.14 5.53
CA ASP A 96 -8.72 -14.19 4.85
C ASP A 96 -9.30 -13.70 3.51
N ARG A 97 -9.59 -12.41 3.37
CA ARG A 97 -10.02 -11.77 2.12
C ARG A 97 -8.84 -11.47 1.21
N TRP A 98 -7.69 -11.10 1.79
CA TRP A 98 -6.45 -10.80 1.05
C TRP A 98 -6.03 -12.00 0.21
N SER A 99 -6.00 -13.19 0.82
CA SER A 99 -5.63 -14.45 0.15
C SER A 99 -6.55 -14.81 -1.02
N ARG A 100 -7.81 -14.38 -0.99
CA ARG A 100 -8.79 -14.64 -2.06
C ARG A 100 -8.75 -13.60 -3.18
N GLY A 101 -8.09 -12.47 -2.97
CA GLY A 101 -8.13 -11.34 -3.90
C GLY A 101 -9.51 -10.69 -4.00
N ASP A 102 -10.38 -10.93 -3.01
CA ASP A 102 -11.75 -10.46 -3.00
C ASP A 102 -11.85 -8.92 -2.95
N ARG A 103 -13.03 -8.39 -3.28
CA ARG A 103 -13.29 -6.96 -3.13
C ARG A 103 -13.34 -6.60 -1.65
N TRP A 104 -12.59 -5.54 -1.30
CA TRP A 104 -12.41 -4.98 0.04
C TRP A 104 -13.70 -4.38 0.58
#